data_AF-A0A2V8EPC8-F1
#
_entry.id   AF-A0A2V8EPC8-F1
#
_cell.length_a   1.000
_cell.length_b   1.000
_cell.length_c   1.000
_cell.angle_alpha   90.00
_cell.angle_beta   90.00
_cell.angle_gamma   90.00
#
_symmetry.space_group_name_H-M   'P 1'
#
loop_
_entity.id
_entity.type
_entity.pdbx_description
1 polymer ?
#
loop_
_entity_poly.entity_id
_entity_poly.type
_entity_poly.pdbx_seq_one_letter_code
_entity_poly.pdbx_strand_id
1 'polypeptide(L)'
;MQQHGLAGKFILYNNDEHEGSPDGPVTYLNLTRGQAEAIFERADLLLNFHYAISPGLLARFRRTALIDIDPGLLQFWISRGQLSVPPHDVYFTIGEMVGRRDAQLPDCGLPWIHFRPPVCLQRWPLVFDSNSDAFTTISNWDSSDWVVDAHHAYDNSKRISFLECADLPRLTRQPLELALFMRSERDVAEWKDLERRGWRVRHSREVAATTEAYQACIQGSRGEFSCAKRSYVEFQNAWISDRTL
;
A
#
# COMPACT_ATOMS: atom_id res chain seq x y z
N MET A 1 -3.24 1.42 -21.21
CA MET A 1 -4.06 2.58 -20.80
C MET A 1 -5.42 2.66 -21.49
N GLN A 2 -5.53 2.54 -22.82
CA GLN A 2 -6.84 2.53 -23.52
C GLN A 2 -7.77 1.41 -23.06
N GLN A 3 -7.28 0.17 -22.98
CA GLN A 3 -8.09 -0.99 -22.56
C GLN A 3 -8.72 -0.86 -21.16
N HIS A 4 -8.13 -0.04 -20.28
CA HIS A 4 -8.63 0.19 -18.92
C HIS A 4 -9.42 1.50 -18.79
N GLY A 5 -9.73 2.18 -19.90
CA GLY A 5 -10.46 3.46 -19.89
C GLY A 5 -9.70 4.63 -19.27
N LEU A 6 -8.37 4.49 -19.12
CA LEU A 6 -7.46 5.48 -18.55
C LEU A 6 -6.73 6.32 -19.62
N ALA A 7 -7.01 6.09 -20.91
CA ALA A 7 -6.41 6.89 -21.97
C ALA A 7 -6.73 8.38 -21.79
N GLY A 8 -5.69 9.22 -21.82
CA GLY A 8 -5.82 10.67 -21.58
C GLY A 8 -6.20 11.04 -20.14
N LYS A 9 -6.21 10.09 -19.19
CA LYS A 9 -6.57 10.31 -17.78
C LYS A 9 -5.39 10.10 -16.84
N PHE A 10 -4.17 10.19 -17.36
CA PHE A 10 -2.96 10.12 -16.56
C PHE A 10 -2.01 11.22 -17.02
N ILE A 11 -1.23 11.74 -16.08
CA ILE A 11 -0.19 12.72 -16.33
C ILE A 11 1.10 12.10 -15.81
N LEU A 12 2.10 11.99 -16.67
CA LEU A 12 3.44 11.54 -16.30
C LEU A 12 4.34 12.77 -16.28
N TYR A 13 5.09 12.93 -15.21
CA TYR A 13 6.09 13.97 -15.09
C TYR A 13 7.35 13.41 -14.46
N ASN A 14 8.47 14.05 -14.73
CA ASN A 14 9.72 13.72 -14.07
C ASN A 14 9.83 14.50 -12.76
N ASN A 15 10.34 13.84 -11.73
CA ASN A 15 10.72 14.50 -10.48
C ASN A 15 12.25 14.50 -10.45
N ASP A 16 12.84 15.54 -11.04
CA ASP A 16 14.29 15.74 -11.01
C ASP A 16 14.66 16.29 -9.64
N GLU A 17 14.77 15.42 -8.63
CA GLU A 17 15.58 15.61 -7.41
C GLU A 17 15.42 14.39 -6.47
N HIS A 18 16.50 14.01 -5.78
CA HIS A 18 16.48 13.00 -4.71
C HIS A 18 15.81 13.49 -3.42
N GLU A 19 15.55 14.80 -3.31
CA GLU A 19 14.75 15.45 -2.28
C GLU A 19 13.72 16.31 -3.01
N GLY A 20 12.42 15.98 -2.92
CA GLY A 20 11.40 16.61 -3.76
C GLY A 20 11.51 18.13 -3.80
N SER A 21 11.66 18.69 -5.00
CA SER A 21 11.67 20.14 -5.22
C SER A 21 10.45 20.76 -4.55
N PRO A 22 10.58 21.92 -3.86
CA PRO A 22 9.42 22.61 -3.32
C PRO A 22 8.46 23.06 -4.44
N ASP A 23 8.99 23.21 -5.66
CA ASP A 23 8.25 23.59 -6.85
C ASP A 23 7.48 22.41 -7.47
N GLY A 24 6.48 22.74 -8.28
CA GLY A 24 5.77 21.73 -9.08
C GLY A 24 6.65 21.09 -10.16
N PRO A 25 6.17 20.05 -10.85
CA PRO A 25 6.93 19.37 -11.89
C PRO A 25 7.47 20.34 -12.95
N VAL A 26 8.74 20.16 -13.32
CA VAL A 26 9.39 20.96 -14.39
C VAL A 26 9.00 20.42 -15.77
N THR A 27 8.97 19.09 -15.91
CA THR A 27 8.80 18.42 -17.20
C THR A 27 7.67 17.39 -17.14
N TYR A 28 6.71 17.52 -18.06
CA TYR A 28 5.65 16.54 -18.29
C TYR A 28 6.00 15.70 -19.53
N LEU A 29 5.85 14.38 -19.44
CA LEU A 29 6.29 13.43 -20.47
C LEU A 29 5.22 13.14 -21.52
N ASN A 30 3.94 13.32 -21.18
CA ASN A 30 2.82 12.93 -22.03
C ASN A 30 1.85 14.09 -22.36
N LEU A 31 2.10 15.28 -21.81
CA LEU A 31 1.32 16.50 -22.03
C LEU A 31 2.25 17.70 -22.04
N THR A 32 1.79 18.81 -22.61
CA THR A 32 2.46 20.10 -22.37
C THR A 32 2.14 20.61 -20.96
N ARG A 33 3.00 21.49 -20.43
CA ARG A 33 2.78 22.15 -19.14
C ARG A 33 1.40 22.82 -19.07
N GLY A 34 1.04 23.62 -20.07
CA GLY A 34 -0.24 24.32 -20.10
C GLY A 34 -1.45 23.36 -20.12
N GLN A 35 -1.33 22.21 -20.79
CA GLN A 35 -2.38 21.19 -20.77
C GLN A 35 -2.53 20.54 -19.39
N ALA A 36 -1.43 20.17 -18.73
CA ALA A 36 -1.46 19.59 -17.39
C ALA A 36 -2.01 20.58 -16.37
N GLU A 37 -1.51 21.82 -16.39
CA GLU A 37 -1.92 22.88 -15.46
C GLU A 37 -3.40 23.26 -15.62
N ALA A 38 -3.92 23.32 -16.85
CA ALA A 38 -5.35 23.52 -17.09
C ALA A 38 -6.22 22.37 -16.52
N ILE A 39 -5.68 21.14 -16.41
CA ILE A 39 -6.37 20.02 -15.75
C ILE A 39 -6.38 20.20 -14.23
N PHE A 40 -5.30 20.71 -13.64
CA PHE A 40 -5.24 20.96 -12.21
C PHE A 40 -6.18 22.08 -11.79
N GLU A 41 -6.20 23.18 -12.56
CA GLU A 41 -7.05 24.35 -12.27
C GLU A 41 -8.55 24.04 -12.34
N ARG A 42 -8.96 23.15 -13.25
CA ARG A 42 -10.36 22.71 -13.35
C ARG A 42 -10.74 21.62 -12.35
N ALA A 43 -9.76 20.98 -11.70
CA ALA A 43 -10.04 19.89 -10.77
C ALA A 43 -10.64 20.44 -9.48
N ASP A 44 -11.80 19.91 -9.10
CA ASP A 44 -12.48 20.33 -7.87
C ASP A 44 -11.78 19.80 -6.61
N LEU A 45 -11.11 18.65 -6.70
CA LEU A 45 -10.47 17.96 -5.58
C LEU A 45 -9.26 17.12 -6.05
N LEU A 46 -8.16 17.22 -5.32
CA LEU A 46 -7.05 16.26 -5.36
C LEU A 46 -7.18 15.25 -4.23
N LEU A 47 -7.22 13.96 -4.56
CA LEU A 47 -6.98 12.87 -3.61
C LEU A 47 -5.51 12.48 -3.68
N ASN A 48 -4.75 12.82 -2.64
CA ASN A 48 -3.31 12.62 -2.60
C ASN A 48 -2.93 11.37 -1.80
N PHE A 49 -2.34 10.39 -2.48
CA PHE A 49 -1.75 9.19 -1.89
C PHE A 49 -0.21 9.28 -1.83
N HIS A 50 0.38 10.38 -2.32
CA HIS A 50 1.81 10.59 -2.31
C HIS A 50 2.19 11.57 -1.19
N TYR A 51 2.67 11.04 -0.07
CA TYR A 51 2.93 11.86 1.12
C TYR A 51 4.03 12.92 0.92
N ALA A 52 4.91 12.74 -0.07
CA ALA A 52 5.98 13.68 -0.42
C ALA A 52 5.65 14.56 -1.64
N ILE A 53 4.36 14.81 -1.92
CA ILE A 53 3.95 15.73 -2.98
C ILE A 53 4.60 17.11 -2.78
N SER A 54 5.05 17.75 -3.86
CA SER A 54 5.61 19.09 -3.74
C SER A 54 4.54 20.12 -3.35
N PRO A 55 4.86 21.07 -2.45
CA PRO A 55 3.95 22.17 -2.10
C PRO A 55 3.47 22.95 -3.33
N GLY A 56 4.35 23.20 -4.30
CA GLY A 56 4.01 23.92 -5.53
C GLY A 56 3.00 23.19 -6.41
N LEU A 57 3.06 21.86 -6.49
CA LEU A 57 2.04 21.07 -7.19
C LEU A 57 0.72 21.04 -6.42
N LEU A 58 0.80 20.83 -5.10
CA LEU A 58 -0.37 20.79 -4.23
C LEU A 58 -1.20 22.08 -4.33
N ALA A 59 -0.53 23.23 -4.37
CA ALA A 59 -1.13 24.55 -4.46
C ALA A 59 -1.90 24.80 -5.78
N ARG A 60 -1.76 23.96 -6.82
CA ARG A 60 -2.51 24.09 -8.08
C ARG A 60 -3.96 23.61 -7.97
N PHE A 61 -4.32 22.93 -6.89
CA PHE A 61 -5.64 22.35 -6.70
C PHE A 61 -6.49 23.19 -5.75
N ARG A 62 -7.79 23.29 -6.04
CA ARG A 62 -8.74 24.11 -5.27
C ARG A 62 -9.06 23.52 -3.89
N ARG A 63 -9.08 22.19 -3.82
CA ARG A 63 -9.25 21.40 -2.60
C ARG A 63 -8.35 20.19 -2.63
N THR A 64 -7.84 19.81 -1.47
CA THR A 64 -6.85 18.76 -1.32
C THR A 64 -7.20 17.85 -0.15
N ALA A 65 -7.08 16.55 -0.36
CA ALA A 65 -7.27 15.55 0.67
C ALA A 65 -6.05 14.63 0.70
N LEU A 66 -5.40 14.51 1.86
CA LEU A 66 -4.40 13.47 2.09
C LEU A 66 -5.11 12.16 2.45
N ILE A 67 -4.74 11.06 1.78
CA ILE A 67 -5.27 9.73 2.08
C ILE A 67 -4.13 8.89 2.67
N ASP A 68 -4.15 8.69 3.98
CA ASP A 68 -3.24 7.81 4.69
C ASP A 68 -3.66 6.34 4.54
N ILE A 69 -2.84 5.59 3.81
CA ILE A 69 -2.97 4.14 3.60
C ILE A 69 -1.87 3.35 4.33
N ASP A 70 -0.98 4.03 5.05
CA ASP A 70 0.12 3.46 5.82
C ASP A 70 0.08 3.94 7.29
N PRO A 71 -1.06 3.79 8.00
CA PRO A 71 -1.21 4.34 9.33
C PRO A 71 -0.19 3.72 10.29
N GLY A 72 0.25 4.51 11.27
CA GLY A 72 1.40 4.20 12.12
C GLY A 72 2.71 4.67 11.48
N LEU A 73 3.02 4.21 10.25
CA LEU A 73 4.25 4.61 9.56
C LEU A 73 4.24 6.08 9.15
N LEU A 74 3.14 6.56 8.56
CA LEU A 74 3.03 7.97 8.17
C LEU A 74 3.23 8.90 9.37
N GLN A 75 2.57 8.62 10.49
CA GLN A 75 2.68 9.44 11.69
C GLN A 75 4.06 9.31 12.35
N PHE A 76 4.66 8.11 12.31
CA PHE A 76 6.04 7.92 12.72
C PHE A 76 6.99 8.83 11.92
N TRP A 77 6.90 8.84 10.58
CA TRP A 77 7.77 9.67 9.75
C TRP A 77 7.58 11.17 9.99
N ILE A 78 6.33 11.63 10.11
CA ILE A 78 6.02 13.04 10.39
C ILE A 78 6.58 13.45 11.77
N SER A 79 6.29 12.67 12.82
CA SER A 79 6.68 13.01 14.19
C SER A 79 8.19 13.04 14.41
N ARG A 80 8.95 12.32 13.57
CA ARG A 80 10.42 12.29 13.59
C ARG A 80 11.07 13.27 12.62
N GLY A 81 10.29 14.04 11.86
CA GLY A 81 10.82 14.94 10.83
C GLY A 81 11.49 14.21 9.66
N GLN A 82 11.22 12.91 9.49
CA GLN A 82 11.71 12.11 8.36
C GLN A 82 10.90 12.38 7.09
N LEU A 83 9.69 12.91 7.26
CA LEU A 83 8.81 13.33 6.20
C LEU A 83 8.13 14.64 6.57
N SER A 84 8.24 15.63 5.70
CA SER A 84 7.49 16.87 5.79
C SER A 84 6.28 16.78 4.88
N VAL A 85 5.09 16.63 5.47
CA VAL A 85 3.84 16.60 4.72
C VAL A 85 3.31 18.03 4.58
N PRO A 86 3.16 18.56 3.35
CA PRO A 86 2.56 19.87 3.15
C PRO A 86 1.11 19.90 3.63
N PRO A 87 0.56 21.07 4.02
CA PRO A 87 -0.80 21.15 4.54
C PRO A 87 -1.84 20.84 3.46
N HIS A 88 -2.80 19.97 3.78
CA HIS A 88 -3.99 19.63 2.97
C HIS A 88 -5.23 20.25 3.62
N ASP A 89 -6.31 20.42 2.85
CA ASP A 89 -7.59 20.88 3.40
C ASP A 89 -8.24 19.82 4.31
N VAL A 90 -8.09 18.53 3.96
CA VAL A 90 -8.71 17.40 4.65
C VAL A 90 -7.73 16.23 4.76
N TYR A 91 -7.83 15.46 5.85
CA TYR A 91 -6.96 14.32 6.14
C TYR A 91 -7.82 13.08 6.38
N PHE A 92 -7.62 12.03 5.59
CA PHE A 92 -8.29 10.74 5.74
C PHE A 92 -7.29 9.68 6.16
N THR A 93 -7.74 8.70 6.94
CA THR A 93 -6.92 7.54 7.32
C THR A 93 -7.76 6.28 7.42
N ILE A 94 -7.14 5.15 7.05
CA ILE A 94 -7.69 3.81 7.27
C ILE A 94 -7.25 3.21 8.62
N GLY A 95 -6.39 3.89 9.38
CA GLY A 95 -5.97 3.45 10.72
C GLY A 95 -7.00 3.82 11.76
N GLU A 96 -7.76 2.85 12.28
CA GLU A 96 -8.88 3.12 13.19
C GLU A 96 -8.43 3.77 14.53
N MET A 97 -7.13 3.61 14.89
CA MET A 97 -6.54 4.23 16.09
C MET A 97 -5.89 5.60 15.87
N VAL A 98 -5.62 6.02 14.63
CA VAL A 98 -4.96 7.31 14.36
C VAL A 98 -5.86 8.46 14.87
N GLY A 99 -5.32 9.37 15.69
CA GLY A 99 -6.09 10.49 16.26
C GLY A 99 -7.04 10.12 17.42
N ARG A 100 -7.03 8.87 17.90
CA ARG A 100 -7.78 8.48 19.10
C ARG A 100 -7.02 8.87 20.37
N ARG A 101 -7.75 9.17 21.45
CA ARG A 101 -7.16 9.62 22.73
C ARG A 101 -6.28 8.57 23.41
N ASP A 102 -6.57 7.30 23.17
CA ASP A 102 -5.91 6.12 23.71
C ASP A 102 -4.90 5.50 22.74
N ALA A 103 -4.67 6.12 21.59
CA ALA A 103 -3.68 5.67 20.62
C ALA A 103 -2.26 5.84 21.15
N GLN A 104 -1.40 4.86 20.90
CA GLN A 104 0.02 4.95 21.24
C GLN A 104 0.84 5.70 20.19
N LEU A 105 0.31 5.81 18.97
CA LEU A 105 0.95 6.56 17.89
C LEU A 105 0.60 8.06 17.96
N PRO A 106 1.52 8.95 17.56
CA PRO A 106 1.22 10.36 17.45
C PRO A 106 0.15 10.58 16.37
N ASP A 107 -0.75 11.55 16.57
CA ASP A 107 -1.69 12.00 15.54
C ASP A 107 -1.12 13.17 14.70
N CYS A 108 0.08 13.62 15.05
CA CYS A 108 0.79 14.74 14.44
C CYS A 108 0.00 16.06 14.47
N GLY A 109 -1.01 16.18 15.35
CA GLY A 109 -1.87 17.35 15.44
C GLY A 109 -2.80 17.54 14.23
N LEU A 110 -2.98 16.52 13.39
CA LEU A 110 -3.79 16.59 12.17
C LEU A 110 -5.23 16.09 12.44
N PRO A 111 -6.26 16.73 11.84
CA PRO A 111 -7.66 16.37 12.06
C PRO A 111 -8.07 15.18 11.18
N TRP A 112 -7.68 13.96 11.59
CA TRP A 112 -7.93 12.73 10.84
C TRP A 112 -9.41 12.34 10.77
N ILE A 113 -9.88 12.04 9.56
CA ILE A 113 -11.19 11.46 9.28
C ILE A 113 -11.02 9.98 8.94
N HIS A 114 -11.58 9.10 9.78
CA HIS A 114 -11.53 7.67 9.53
C HIS A 114 -12.45 7.27 8.38
N PHE A 115 -11.96 6.40 7.50
CA PHE A 115 -12.77 5.75 6.48
C PHE A 115 -12.34 4.30 6.28
N ARG A 116 -13.19 3.52 5.62
CA ARG A 116 -12.88 2.16 5.18
C ARG A 116 -12.76 2.17 3.66
N PRO A 117 -11.76 1.50 3.06
CA PRO A 117 -11.64 1.39 1.61
C PRO A 117 -12.96 0.89 0.98
N PRO A 118 -13.57 1.64 0.05
CA PRO A 118 -14.83 1.23 -0.54
C PRO A 118 -14.60 0.19 -1.64
N VAL A 119 -15.48 -0.82 -1.71
CA VAL A 119 -15.50 -1.80 -2.81
C VAL A 119 -16.68 -1.49 -3.75
N CYS A 120 -16.39 -1.21 -5.02
CA CYS A 120 -17.40 -1.00 -6.05
C CYS A 120 -17.96 -2.36 -6.52
N LEU A 121 -19.06 -2.82 -5.90
CA LEU A 121 -19.63 -4.14 -6.18
C LEU A 121 -20.09 -4.35 -7.62
N GLN A 122 -20.39 -3.28 -8.38
CA GLN A 122 -20.69 -3.42 -9.81
C GLN A 122 -19.46 -3.87 -10.63
N ARG A 123 -18.25 -3.52 -10.18
CA ARG A 123 -16.98 -3.92 -10.82
C ARG A 123 -16.34 -5.12 -10.12
N TRP A 124 -16.58 -5.26 -8.82
CA TRP A 124 -16.11 -6.34 -7.95
C TRP A 124 -17.29 -7.11 -7.38
N PRO A 125 -18.00 -7.91 -8.20
CA PRO A 125 -19.09 -8.72 -7.70
C PRO A 125 -18.55 -9.75 -6.70
N LEU A 126 -19.36 -10.02 -5.68
CA LEU A 126 -19.11 -11.14 -4.79
C LEU A 126 -19.22 -12.43 -5.61
N VAL A 127 -18.14 -13.19 -5.69
CA VAL A 127 -18.11 -14.52 -6.29
C VAL A 127 -17.79 -15.50 -5.18
N PHE A 128 -18.69 -16.46 -4.98
CA PHE A 128 -18.47 -17.57 -4.08
C PHE A 128 -18.23 -18.84 -4.91
N ASP A 129 -17.09 -19.47 -4.70
CA ASP A 129 -16.77 -20.78 -5.25
C ASP A 129 -16.45 -21.74 -4.09
N SER A 130 -17.26 -22.78 -3.93
CA SER A 130 -17.06 -23.80 -2.90
C SER A 130 -15.82 -24.66 -3.14
N ASN A 131 -15.25 -24.62 -4.35
CA ASN A 131 -14.02 -25.33 -4.70
C ASN A 131 -12.75 -24.53 -4.39
N SER A 132 -12.87 -23.25 -4.04
CA SER A 132 -11.74 -22.44 -3.61
C SER A 132 -11.17 -23.02 -2.31
N ASP A 133 -10.09 -23.78 -2.43
CA ASP A 133 -9.54 -24.57 -1.32
C ASP A 133 -8.50 -23.83 -0.51
N ALA A 134 -7.82 -22.82 -1.06
CA ALA A 134 -6.65 -22.19 -0.45
C ALA A 134 -6.94 -20.79 0.13
N PHE A 135 -6.31 -20.49 1.27
CA PHE A 135 -6.11 -19.10 1.68
C PHE A 135 -4.90 -18.55 0.93
N THR A 136 -5.08 -17.46 0.22
CA THR A 136 -4.04 -16.89 -0.66
C THR A 136 -3.59 -15.54 -0.14
N THR A 137 -2.31 -15.22 -0.30
CA THR A 137 -1.79 -13.87 -0.07
C THR A 137 -0.90 -13.45 -1.21
N ILE A 138 -1.11 -12.24 -1.73
CA ILE A 138 -0.24 -11.61 -2.73
C ILE A 138 0.60 -10.57 -2.00
N SER A 139 1.93 -10.67 -2.11
CA SER A 139 2.82 -9.75 -1.41
C SER A 139 4.17 -9.59 -2.09
N ASN A 140 4.84 -8.47 -1.81
CA ASN A 140 6.29 -8.40 -1.94
C ASN A 140 6.93 -9.22 -0.81
N TRP A 141 7.96 -10.01 -1.12
CA TRP A 141 8.65 -10.81 -0.11
C TRP A 141 9.58 -9.95 0.74
N ASP A 142 10.66 -9.47 0.12
CA ASP A 142 11.60 -8.53 0.72
C ASP A 142 11.56 -7.20 -0.06
N SER A 143 11.30 -6.12 0.66
CA SER A 143 11.24 -4.75 0.12
C SER A 143 12.28 -3.82 0.76
N SER A 144 13.21 -4.35 1.57
CA SER A 144 14.15 -3.55 2.36
C SER A 144 13.45 -2.42 3.15
N ASP A 145 12.23 -2.73 3.63
CA ASP A 145 11.35 -1.82 4.35
C ASP A 145 11.78 -1.79 5.81
N TRP A 146 12.76 -0.96 6.14
CA TRP A 146 13.27 -0.80 7.50
C TRP A 146 12.62 0.40 8.18
N VAL A 147 12.17 0.22 9.42
CA VAL A 147 11.78 1.32 10.30
C VAL A 147 12.99 1.68 11.13
N VAL A 148 13.44 2.93 11.00
CA VAL A 148 14.67 3.42 11.64
C VAL A 148 14.40 4.76 12.31
N ASP A 149 14.79 4.90 13.58
CA ASP A 149 15.00 6.18 14.26
C ASP A 149 16.29 6.14 15.11
N ALA A 150 16.50 7.14 15.97
CA ALA A 150 17.70 7.24 16.80
C ALA A 150 17.87 6.08 17.81
N HIS A 151 16.81 5.32 18.09
CA HIS A 151 16.78 4.29 19.13
C HIS A 151 16.41 2.90 18.61
N HIS A 152 15.70 2.81 17.49
CA HIS A 152 15.19 1.57 16.93
C HIS A 152 15.56 1.44 15.46
N ALA A 153 16.02 0.26 15.07
CA ALA A 153 16.14 -0.14 13.68
C ALA A 153 15.64 -1.58 13.56
N TYR A 154 14.54 -1.78 12.84
CA TYR A 154 14.00 -3.12 12.62
C TYR A 154 13.48 -3.31 11.20
N ASP A 155 13.61 -4.54 10.73
CA ASP A 155 13.06 -4.99 9.47
C ASP A 155 11.53 -5.08 9.58
N ASN A 156 10.82 -4.39 8.69
CA ASN A 156 9.37 -4.32 8.60
C ASN A 156 8.85 -4.98 7.31
N SER A 157 9.68 -5.74 6.61
CA SER A 157 9.29 -6.51 5.42
C SER A 157 8.26 -7.59 5.76
N LYS A 158 7.47 -8.01 4.76
CA LYS A 158 6.58 -9.17 4.94
C LYS A 158 7.35 -10.48 5.13
N ARG A 159 8.58 -10.57 4.61
CA ARG A 159 9.49 -11.70 4.81
C ARG A 159 9.64 -12.07 6.29
N ILE A 160 10.01 -11.12 7.16
CA ILE A 160 10.23 -11.45 8.59
C ILE A 160 8.96 -11.96 9.26
N SER A 161 7.81 -11.31 9.01
CA SER A 161 6.51 -11.72 9.55
C SER A 161 6.09 -13.12 9.08
N PHE A 162 6.32 -13.48 7.82
CA PHE A 162 6.00 -14.81 7.32
C PHE A 162 6.98 -15.89 7.79
N LEU A 163 8.25 -15.55 8.02
CA LEU A 163 9.22 -16.50 8.55
C LEU A 163 8.87 -16.94 9.97
N GLU A 164 8.27 -16.08 10.79
CA GLU A 164 7.71 -16.46 12.10
C GLU A 164 6.58 -17.49 11.98
N CYS A 165 5.87 -17.48 10.86
CA CYS A 165 4.77 -18.40 10.54
C CYS A 165 5.18 -19.49 9.54
N ALA A 166 6.48 -19.71 9.30
CA ALA A 166 6.95 -20.58 8.21
C ALA A 166 6.46 -22.04 8.33
N ASP A 167 6.30 -22.54 9.55
CA ASP A 167 5.84 -23.91 9.82
C ASP A 167 4.31 -24.06 9.89
N LEU A 168 3.54 -22.98 9.69
CA LEU A 168 2.08 -23.02 9.78
C LEU A 168 1.42 -24.11 8.90
N PRO A 169 1.85 -24.38 7.64
CA PRO A 169 1.26 -25.44 6.84
C PRO A 169 1.40 -26.84 7.45
N ARG A 170 2.30 -27.06 8.42
CA ARG A 170 2.44 -28.33 9.15
C ARG A 170 1.41 -28.48 10.27
N LEU A 171 0.81 -27.38 10.69
CA LEU A 171 -0.13 -27.31 11.82
C LEU A 171 -1.59 -27.29 11.37
N THR A 172 -1.85 -27.25 10.07
CA THR A 172 -3.20 -27.22 9.50
C THR A 172 -3.30 -28.06 8.24
N ARG A 173 -4.51 -28.55 7.94
CA ARG A 173 -4.81 -29.21 6.66
C ARG A 173 -5.21 -28.22 5.56
N GLN A 174 -5.43 -26.97 5.96
CA GLN A 174 -5.89 -25.90 5.09
C GLN A 174 -4.74 -25.48 4.14
N PRO A 175 -4.93 -25.55 2.81
CA PRO A 175 -3.92 -25.04 1.89
C PRO A 175 -3.67 -23.55 2.08
N LEU A 176 -2.38 -23.18 2.11
CA LEU A 176 -1.91 -21.81 2.22
C LEU A 176 -1.02 -21.50 1.02
N GLU A 177 -1.36 -20.44 0.28
CA GLU A 177 -0.67 -20.03 -0.94
C GLU A 177 -0.11 -18.61 -0.83
N LEU A 178 1.16 -18.44 -1.20
CA LEU A 178 1.84 -17.16 -1.28
C LEU A 178 2.21 -16.85 -2.73
N ALA A 179 1.60 -15.81 -3.29
CA ALA A 179 1.98 -15.23 -4.57
C ALA A 179 2.98 -14.09 -4.32
N LEU A 180 4.27 -14.39 -4.48
CA LEU A 180 5.36 -13.53 -4.02
C LEU A 180 6.11 -12.86 -5.17
N PHE A 181 6.42 -11.57 -4.98
CA PHE A 181 7.46 -10.91 -5.77
C PHE A 181 8.82 -11.15 -5.11
N MET A 182 9.74 -11.74 -5.86
CA MET A 182 11.10 -12.09 -5.40
C MET A 182 12.15 -11.43 -6.29
N ARG A 183 13.24 -10.98 -5.70
CA ARG A 183 14.26 -10.13 -6.34
C ARG A 183 15.67 -10.70 -6.25
N SER A 184 15.97 -11.46 -5.18
CA SER A 184 17.33 -11.89 -4.86
C SER A 184 17.50 -13.41 -4.87
N GLU A 185 18.75 -13.88 -4.96
CA GLU A 185 19.07 -15.31 -4.82
C GLU A 185 18.67 -15.85 -3.44
N ARG A 186 18.76 -15.02 -2.40
CA ARG A 186 18.28 -15.34 -1.05
C ARG A 186 16.78 -15.61 -1.07
N ASP A 187 16.00 -14.75 -1.73
CA ASP A 187 14.55 -14.92 -1.82
C ASP A 187 14.22 -16.27 -2.47
N VAL A 188 14.94 -16.64 -3.54
CA VAL A 188 14.78 -17.94 -4.22
C VAL A 188 15.13 -19.12 -3.30
N ALA A 189 16.14 -19.00 -2.45
CA ALA A 189 16.46 -20.04 -1.46
C ALA A 189 15.36 -20.19 -0.41
N GLU A 190 14.79 -19.07 0.05
CA GLU A 190 13.69 -19.02 1.02
C GLU A 190 12.37 -19.52 0.42
N TRP A 191 12.09 -19.24 -0.85
CA TRP A 191 10.99 -19.86 -1.60
C TRP A 191 11.02 -21.38 -1.45
N LYS A 192 12.17 -21.98 -1.80
CA LYS A 192 12.34 -23.43 -1.74
C LYS A 192 12.18 -23.95 -0.31
N ASP A 193 12.52 -23.15 0.69
CA ASP A 193 12.29 -23.52 2.09
C ASP A 193 10.82 -23.50 2.48
N LEU A 194 10.07 -22.47 2.07
CA LEU A 194 8.63 -22.38 2.27
C LEU A 194 7.90 -23.57 1.62
N GLU A 195 8.26 -23.93 0.38
CA GLU A 195 7.69 -25.10 -0.29
C GLU A 195 7.97 -26.40 0.47
N ARG A 196 9.20 -26.61 0.98
CA ARG A 196 9.54 -27.76 1.83
C ARG A 196 8.75 -27.81 3.14
N ARG A 197 8.26 -26.66 3.61
CA ARG A 197 7.41 -26.56 4.81
C ARG A 197 5.92 -26.74 4.50
N GLY A 198 5.55 -26.85 3.22
CA GLY A 198 4.18 -27.12 2.77
C GLY A 198 3.43 -25.90 2.25
N TRP A 199 4.08 -24.74 2.12
CA TRP A 199 3.48 -23.60 1.43
C TRP A 199 3.35 -23.89 -0.06
N ARG A 200 2.22 -23.50 -0.67
CA ARG A 200 2.16 -23.31 -2.13
C ARG A 200 2.76 -21.93 -2.40
N VAL A 201 3.79 -21.85 -3.24
CA VAL A 201 4.42 -20.56 -3.57
C VAL A 201 4.35 -20.35 -5.07
N ARG A 202 3.98 -19.14 -5.50
CA ARG A 202 3.83 -18.75 -6.91
C ARG A 202 4.42 -17.38 -7.15
N HIS A 203 4.78 -17.07 -8.39
CA HIS A 203 5.28 -15.74 -8.73
C HIS A 203 4.09 -14.79 -8.79
N SER A 204 4.16 -13.68 -8.06
CA SER A 204 3.08 -12.68 -8.07
C SER A 204 2.80 -12.13 -9.47
N ARG A 205 3.82 -12.07 -10.34
CA ARG A 205 3.68 -11.67 -11.74
C ARG A 205 2.90 -12.66 -12.60
N GLU A 206 2.78 -13.92 -12.20
CA GLU A 206 1.95 -14.91 -12.90
C GLU A 206 0.50 -14.86 -12.41
N VAL A 207 0.32 -14.52 -11.13
CA VAL A 207 -0.98 -14.54 -10.45
C VAL A 207 -1.75 -13.22 -10.64
N ALA A 208 -1.05 -12.09 -10.62
CA ALA A 208 -1.63 -10.75 -10.52
C ALA A 208 -1.02 -9.75 -11.53
N ALA A 209 -0.68 -10.22 -12.74
CA ALA A 209 -0.09 -9.39 -13.79
C ALA A 209 -1.00 -8.27 -14.29
N THR A 210 -2.32 -8.47 -14.21
CA THR A 210 -3.35 -7.56 -14.68
C THR A 210 -4.42 -7.35 -13.62
N THR A 211 -5.24 -6.30 -13.79
CA THR A 211 -6.40 -6.04 -12.94
C THR A 211 -7.37 -7.22 -12.89
N GLU A 212 -7.58 -7.88 -14.03
CA GLU A 212 -8.47 -9.04 -14.17
C GLU A 212 -7.87 -10.29 -13.51
N ALA A 213 -6.56 -10.51 -13.65
CA ALA A 213 -5.88 -11.64 -13.00
C ALA A 213 -5.85 -11.49 -11.48
N TYR A 214 -5.56 -10.27 -10.99
CA TYR A 214 -5.63 -9.95 -9.57
C TYR A 214 -7.05 -10.17 -9.00
N GLN A 215 -8.08 -9.70 -9.70
CA GLN A 215 -9.47 -9.93 -9.32
C GLN A 215 -9.83 -11.41 -9.30
N ALA A 216 -9.47 -12.16 -10.35
CA ALA A 216 -9.73 -13.59 -10.45
C ALA A 216 -9.02 -14.37 -9.33
N CYS A 217 -7.79 -13.98 -8.96
CA CYS A 217 -7.08 -14.57 -7.83
C CYS A 217 -7.87 -14.38 -6.52
N ILE A 218 -8.29 -13.15 -6.21
CA ILE A 218 -9.06 -12.85 -5.00
C ILE A 218 -10.38 -13.63 -4.97
N GLN A 219 -11.11 -13.66 -6.09
CA GLN A 219 -12.39 -14.36 -6.20
C GLN A 219 -12.25 -15.89 -6.15
N GLY A 220 -11.12 -16.44 -6.62
CA GLY A 220 -10.78 -17.86 -6.54
C GLY A 220 -10.14 -18.27 -5.21
N SER A 221 -10.05 -17.36 -4.25
CA SER A 221 -9.49 -17.66 -2.93
C SER A 221 -10.58 -18.10 -1.97
N ARG A 222 -10.25 -19.02 -1.06
CA ARG A 222 -11.12 -19.35 0.08
C ARG A 222 -11.23 -18.17 1.07
N GLY A 223 -10.20 -17.34 1.08
CA GLY A 223 -9.98 -16.22 1.98
C GLY A 223 -8.51 -15.79 1.87
N GLU A 224 -8.08 -14.91 2.76
CA GLU A 224 -6.67 -14.54 2.89
C GLU A 224 -6.16 -14.89 4.28
N PHE A 225 -4.89 -15.32 4.34
CA PHE A 225 -4.12 -15.47 5.57
C PHE A 225 -2.86 -14.65 5.40
N SER A 226 -2.72 -13.57 6.17
CA SER A 226 -1.55 -12.69 6.11
C SER A 226 -0.95 -12.52 7.50
N CYS A 227 0.36 -12.34 7.54
CA CYS A 227 1.08 -12.00 8.77
C CYS A 227 1.22 -10.49 8.87
N ALA A 228 0.70 -9.87 9.93
CA ALA A 228 0.84 -8.42 10.13
C ALA A 228 2.32 -8.02 10.12
N LYS A 229 2.63 -6.91 9.45
CA LYS A 229 3.97 -6.32 9.54
C LYS A 229 4.23 -5.86 10.96
N ARG A 230 5.50 -5.91 11.39
CA ARG A 230 5.88 -5.55 12.76
C ARG A 230 5.38 -4.16 13.17
N SER A 231 5.49 -3.17 12.30
CA SER A 231 4.99 -1.80 12.54
C SER A 231 3.51 -1.75 12.91
N TYR A 232 2.66 -2.60 12.35
CA TYR A 232 1.22 -2.62 12.67
C TYR A 232 0.98 -3.07 14.12
N VAL A 233 1.77 -4.03 14.59
CA VAL A 233 1.73 -4.53 15.97
C VAL A 233 2.33 -3.52 16.93
N GLU A 234 3.50 -2.96 16.61
CA GLU A 234 4.22 -1.98 17.45
C GLU A 234 3.40 -0.69 17.62
N PHE A 235 2.81 -0.18 16.54
CA PHE A 235 2.02 1.06 16.60
C PHE A 235 0.57 0.86 17.02
N GLN A 236 0.10 -0.39 17.11
CA GLN A 236 -1.29 -0.73 17.44
C GLN A 236 -2.30 0.09 16.62
N ASN A 237 -2.03 0.24 15.32
CA ASN A 237 -2.74 1.16 14.45
C ASN A 237 -4.17 0.68 14.06
N ALA A 238 -4.53 -0.55 14.44
CA ALA A 238 -5.76 -1.25 14.04
C ALA A 238 -6.01 -1.21 12.53
N TRP A 239 -4.94 -1.34 11.74
CA TRP A 239 -5.00 -1.36 10.29
C TRP A 239 -5.72 -2.60 9.78
N ILE A 240 -6.66 -2.41 8.86
CA ILE A 240 -7.30 -3.47 8.08
C ILE A 240 -7.01 -3.19 6.60
N SER A 241 -6.43 -4.16 5.90
CA SER A 241 -6.21 -4.08 4.45
C SER A 241 -7.48 -4.32 3.65
N ASP A 242 -7.34 -4.47 2.34
CA ASP A 242 -8.41 -4.85 1.41
C ASP A 242 -9.04 -6.22 1.74
N ARG A 243 -8.32 -7.13 2.43
CA ARG A 243 -8.79 -8.51 2.70
C ARG A 243 -8.53 -9.00 4.12
N THR A 244 -7.35 -8.76 4.71
CA THR A 244 -7.06 -9.07 6.13
C THR A 244 -6.19 -8.02 6.81
N LEU A 245 -5.96 -8.23 8.12
CA LEU A 245 -4.88 -7.59 8.89
C LEU A 245 -3.49 -7.98 8.35
#